data_AF-A0A963VXU4-F1
#
_entry.id   AF-A0A963VXU4-F1
#
_cell.length_a   1.000
_cell.length_b   1.000
_cell.length_c   1.000
_cell.angle_alpha   90.00
_cell.angle_beta   90.00
_cell.angle_gamma   90.00
#
_symmetry.space_group_name_H-M   'P 1'
#
loop_
_entity.id
_entity.type
_entity.pdbx_description
1 polymer ?
#
loop_
_entity_poly.entity_id
_entity_poly.type
_entity_poly.pdbx_seq_one_letter_code
_entity_poly.pdbx_strand_id
1 'polypeptide(L)'
;MKPLGEICRVEIGSTPSRKIAALWDKERETDNVWLSIADLPVNHHAIATESREYISDAAVPRMKVVPKGTILVSFKLTLGRVAYAGRDLYTNEAIASLHDLQENVINKTDYPLFSS
;
A
#
# COMPACT_ATOMS: atom_id res chain seq x y z
N MET A 1 -4.12 -18.34 -18.84
CA MET A 1 -3.96 -17.47 -17.65
C MET A 1 -2.61 -16.80 -17.79
N LYS A 2 -2.53 -15.47 -17.71
CA LYS A 2 -1.24 -14.76 -17.74
C LYS A 2 -0.65 -14.69 -16.32
N PRO A 3 0.67 -14.83 -16.12
CA PRO A 3 1.33 -14.53 -14.86
C PRO A 3 1.06 -13.09 -14.40
N LEU A 4 0.99 -12.87 -13.07
CA LEU A 4 0.76 -11.53 -12.50
C LEU A 4 1.82 -10.51 -12.94
N GLY A 5 3.09 -10.94 -13.05
CA GLY A 5 4.19 -10.09 -13.52
C GLY A 5 4.11 -9.67 -15.00
N GLU A 6 3.24 -10.30 -15.81
CA GLU A 6 3.01 -9.88 -17.20
C GLU A 6 1.89 -8.83 -17.35
N ILE A 7 1.11 -8.62 -16.29
CA ILE A 7 -0.07 -7.74 -16.29
C ILE A 7 0.05 -6.56 -15.32
N CYS A 8 0.99 -6.61 -14.37
CA CYS A 8 1.32 -5.50 -13.49
C CYS A 8 2.77 -5.61 -12.99
N ARG A 9 3.30 -4.48 -12.52
CA ARG A 9 4.55 -4.44 -11.75
C ARG A 9 4.23 -4.63 -10.27
N VAL A 10 4.76 -5.69 -9.67
CA VAL A 10 4.64 -5.96 -8.23
C VAL A 10 5.81 -5.30 -7.49
N GLU A 11 5.52 -4.51 -6.47
CA GLU A 11 6.52 -3.89 -5.62
C GLU A 11 6.24 -4.21 -4.14
N ILE A 12 7.29 -4.59 -3.40
CA ILE A 12 7.19 -4.90 -1.98
C ILE A 12 7.56 -3.66 -1.17
N GLY A 13 6.77 -3.37 -0.14
CA GLY A 13 7.04 -2.30 0.80
C GLY A 13 8.29 -2.51 1.64
N SER A 14 8.58 -1.55 2.52
CA SER A 14 9.79 -1.54 3.35
C SER A 14 9.52 -0.95 4.72
N THR A 15 10.32 -1.34 5.71
CA THR A 15 10.23 -0.79 7.07
C THR A 15 11.47 0.06 7.35
N PRO A 16 11.32 1.38 7.64
CA PRO A 16 12.44 2.18 8.15
C PRO A 16 13.01 1.56 9.42
N SER A 17 14.30 1.76 9.69
CA SER A 17 14.90 1.22 10.92
C SER A 17 14.16 1.69 12.16
N ARG A 18 13.54 0.75 12.88
CA ARG A 18 12.84 1.01 14.15
C ARG A 18 13.76 1.54 15.25
N LYS A 19 15.07 1.31 15.12
CA LYS A 19 16.09 1.81 16.06
C LYS A 19 16.38 3.30 15.88
N ILE A 20 15.99 3.90 14.76
CA ILE A 20 16.24 5.31 14.46
C ILE A 20 14.91 6.05 14.62
N ALA A 21 14.66 6.58 15.81
CA ALA A 21 13.40 7.26 16.13
C ALA A 21 13.10 8.43 15.18
N ALA A 22 14.13 9.14 14.72
CA ALA A 22 14.00 10.27 13.79
C ALA A 22 13.44 9.91 12.40
N LEU A 23 13.32 8.62 12.06
CA LEU A 23 12.66 8.18 10.82
C LEU A 23 11.13 8.07 10.97
N TRP A 24 10.64 8.05 12.21
CA TRP A 24 9.24 7.83 12.53
C TRP A 24 8.62 9.13 13.03
N ASP A 25 7.47 9.45 12.47
CA ASP A 25 6.71 10.64 12.83
C ASP A 25 5.69 10.27 13.90
N LYS A 26 6.15 10.27 15.15
CA LYS A 26 5.34 9.89 16.31
C LYS A 26 4.25 10.91 16.63
N GLU A 27 4.53 12.18 16.37
CA GLU A 27 3.63 13.30 16.64
C GLU A 27 2.65 13.55 15.46
N ARG A 28 2.85 12.86 14.33
CA ARG A 28 2.03 12.95 13.11
C ARG A 28 2.02 14.36 12.54
N GLU A 29 3.19 14.98 12.48
CA GLU A 29 3.39 16.31 11.90
C GLU A 29 3.38 16.28 10.35
N THR A 30 3.63 15.12 9.77
CA THR A 30 3.66 14.87 8.32
C THR A 30 2.42 14.11 7.86
N ASP A 31 2.20 14.13 6.56
CA ASP A 31 1.15 13.39 5.86
C ASP A 31 1.62 12.02 5.35
N ASN A 32 2.82 11.59 5.72
CA ASN A 32 3.48 10.38 5.20
C ASN A 32 2.98 9.12 5.93
N VAL A 33 1.76 8.70 5.58
CA VAL A 33 1.13 7.48 6.12
C VAL A 33 1.97 6.24 5.81
N TRP A 34 2.26 5.44 6.83
CA TRP A 34 2.95 4.15 6.66
C TRP A 34 2.06 2.99 7.13
N LEU A 35 1.59 2.18 6.20
CA LEU A 35 0.68 1.07 6.46
C LEU A 35 1.44 -0.20 6.85
N SER A 36 1.01 -0.82 7.94
CA SER A 36 1.28 -2.21 8.25
C SER A 36 0.13 -3.11 7.79
N ILE A 37 0.36 -4.43 7.78
CA ILE A 37 -0.70 -5.41 7.52
C ILE A 37 -1.88 -5.32 8.50
N ALA A 38 -1.65 -4.79 9.72
CA ALA A 38 -2.69 -4.61 10.73
C ALA A 38 -3.59 -3.39 10.45
N ASP A 39 -3.18 -2.52 9.53
CA ASP A 39 -3.93 -1.34 9.11
C ASP A 39 -4.76 -1.61 7.85
N LEU A 40 -4.46 -2.69 7.11
CA LEU A 40 -5.29 -3.12 5.99
C LEU A 40 -6.66 -3.62 6.48
N PRO A 41 -7.77 -3.05 5.97
CA PRO A 41 -9.11 -3.48 6.35
C PRO A 41 -9.37 -4.94 5.98
N VAL A 42 -10.26 -5.58 6.74
CA VAL A 42 -10.65 -6.99 6.50
C VAL A 42 -11.63 -7.10 5.32
N ASN A 43 -12.35 -6.02 5.01
CA ASN A 43 -13.38 -6.02 3.98
C ASN A 43 -12.73 -5.95 2.58
N HIS A 44 -13.27 -6.74 1.66
CA HIS A 44 -12.94 -6.62 0.24
C HIS A 44 -13.36 -5.23 -0.28
N HIS A 45 -12.53 -4.62 -1.12
CA HIS A 45 -12.72 -3.30 -1.76
C HIS A 45 -12.54 -2.08 -0.83
N ALA A 46 -11.85 -2.27 0.29
CA ALA A 46 -11.59 -1.17 1.19
C ALA A 46 -10.58 -0.16 0.62
N ILE A 47 -10.68 1.08 1.08
CA ILE A 47 -9.75 2.16 0.74
C ILE A 47 -8.93 2.46 2.00
N ALA A 48 -7.62 2.28 1.92
CA ALA A 48 -6.68 2.59 2.99
C ALA A 48 -6.19 4.03 2.83
N THR A 49 -6.59 4.89 3.76
CA THR A 49 -6.18 6.31 3.80
C THR A 49 -5.32 6.63 5.02
N GLU A 50 -5.51 5.92 6.13
CA GLU A 50 -4.97 6.26 7.44
C GLU A 50 -4.27 5.07 8.08
N SER A 51 -3.32 5.34 8.97
CA SER A 51 -2.56 4.32 9.70
C SER A 51 -2.37 4.67 11.16
N ARG A 52 -1.98 3.67 11.94
CA ARG A 52 -1.45 3.88 13.30
C ARG A 52 -0.10 4.59 13.28
N GLU A 53 0.68 4.42 12.21
CA GLU A 53 2.05 4.90 12.13
C GLU A 53 2.30 5.77 10.91
N TYR A 54 3.18 6.75 11.09
CA TYR A 54 3.61 7.73 10.09
C TYR A 54 5.13 7.76 10.07
N ILE A 55 5.71 8.11 8.93
CA ILE A 55 7.16 8.25 8.78
C ILE A 55 7.52 9.73 8.58
N SER A 56 8.66 10.14 9.12
CA SER A 56 9.15 11.50 8.88
C SER A 56 9.60 11.70 7.43
N ASP A 57 9.80 12.96 7.02
CA ASP A 57 10.43 13.29 5.73
C ASP A 57 11.85 12.72 5.60
N ALA A 58 12.56 12.50 6.71
CA ALA A 58 13.90 11.89 6.71
C ALA A 58 13.88 10.41 6.28
N ALA A 59 12.72 9.74 6.37
CA ALA A 59 12.56 8.36 5.93
C ALA A 59 12.14 8.24 4.46
N VAL A 60 11.47 9.25 3.90
CA VAL A 60 10.93 9.24 2.54
C VAL A 60 11.96 8.82 1.47
N PRO A 61 13.21 9.33 1.45
CA PRO A 61 14.21 8.93 0.46
C PRO A 61 14.61 7.45 0.50
N ARG A 62 14.30 6.74 1.60
CA ARG A 62 14.62 5.33 1.84
C ARG A 62 13.43 4.41 1.56
N MET A 63 12.31 5.00 1.16
CA MET A 63 11.02 4.37 1.05
C MET A 63 10.51 4.52 -0.38
N LYS A 64 9.61 3.62 -0.77
CA LYS A 64 8.95 3.71 -2.06
C LYS A 64 7.53 4.19 -1.87
N VAL A 65 7.21 5.30 -2.53
CA VAL A 65 5.85 5.84 -2.51
C VAL A 65 4.93 4.91 -3.30
N VAL A 66 3.80 4.57 -2.70
CA VAL A 66 2.70 3.89 -3.36
C VAL A 66 1.67 4.95 -3.74
N PRO A 67 1.48 5.24 -5.04
CA PRO A 67 0.55 6.27 -5.48
C PRO A 67 -0.90 5.92 -5.13
N LYS A 68 -1.72 6.94 -4.93
CA LYS A 68 -3.18 6.81 -4.83
C LYS A 68 -3.76 5.98 -5.98
N GLY A 69 -4.73 5.13 -5.67
CA GLY A 69 -5.40 4.23 -6.62
C GLY A 69 -4.68 2.90 -6.82
N THR A 70 -3.46 2.74 -6.30
CA THR A 70 -2.72 1.47 -6.38
C THR A 70 -3.39 0.39 -5.54
N ILE A 71 -3.45 -0.84 -6.06
CA ILE A 71 -3.93 -2.01 -5.31
C ILE A 71 -2.85 -2.50 -4.35
N LEU A 72 -3.24 -2.70 -3.10
CA LEU A 72 -2.44 -3.23 -2.01
C LEU A 72 -2.88 -4.66 -1.68
N VAL A 73 -1.94 -5.58 -1.56
CA VAL A 73 -2.20 -6.99 -1.24
C VAL A 73 -1.28 -7.44 -0.11
N SER A 74 -1.84 -7.93 0.99
CA SER A 74 -1.04 -8.58 2.03
C SER A 74 -0.69 -10.01 1.65
N PHE A 75 0.58 -10.39 1.79
CA PHE A 75 1.03 -11.75 1.43
C PHE A 75 1.78 -12.48 2.55
N LYS A 76 2.10 -11.80 3.66
CA LYS A 76 2.55 -12.48 4.89
C LYS A 76 1.33 -12.78 5.76
N LEU A 77 1.31 -13.95 6.40
CA LEU A 77 0.17 -14.50 7.16
C LEU A 77 -1.05 -14.83 6.27
N THR A 78 -2.00 -15.59 6.82
CA THR A 78 -3.11 -16.26 6.09
C THR A 78 -4.20 -15.34 5.54
N LEU A 79 -4.15 -14.02 5.78
CA LEU A 79 -5.33 -13.16 5.64
C LEU A 79 -5.52 -12.47 4.27
N GLY A 80 -4.56 -12.56 3.33
CA GLY A 80 -4.77 -12.22 1.91
C GLY A 80 -5.56 -10.92 1.63
N ARG A 81 -5.41 -9.89 2.47
CA ARG A 81 -6.23 -8.68 2.43
C ARG A 81 -5.92 -7.84 1.21
N VAL A 82 -6.95 -7.26 0.61
CA VAL A 82 -6.85 -6.42 -0.58
C VAL A 82 -7.52 -5.07 -0.32
N ALA A 83 -6.81 -3.97 -0.62
CA ALA A 83 -7.31 -2.61 -0.48
C ALA A 83 -6.76 -1.70 -1.58
N TYR A 84 -7.34 -0.52 -1.75
CA TYR A 84 -6.79 0.55 -2.57
C TYR A 84 -6.06 1.58 -1.71
N ALA A 85 -4.94 2.10 -2.20
CA ALA A 85 -4.34 3.29 -1.64
C ALA A 85 -5.27 4.50 -1.88
N GLY A 86 -5.87 5.07 -0.84
CA GLY A 86 -6.75 6.23 -0.94
C GLY A 86 -6.02 7.56 -1.11
N ARG A 87 -4.70 7.54 -0.88
CA ARG A 87 -3.75 8.64 -1.01
C ARG A 87 -2.37 8.06 -1.34
N ASP A 88 -1.43 8.93 -1.67
CA ASP A 88 -0.02 8.54 -1.72
C ASP A 88 0.44 8.16 -0.31
N LEU A 89 1.02 6.97 -0.18
CA LEU A 89 1.37 6.38 1.11
C LEU A 89 2.56 5.42 0.99
N TYR A 90 2.99 4.88 2.13
CA TYR A 90 4.07 3.89 2.22
C TYR A 90 3.56 2.62 2.88
N THR A 91 4.22 1.49 2.64
CA THR A 91 3.79 0.21 3.18
C THR A 91 4.96 -0.57 3.75
N ASN A 92 4.67 -1.49 4.68
CA ASN A 92 5.62 -2.44 5.21
C ASN A 92 5.92 -3.59 4.25
N GLU A 93 6.91 -4.43 4.57
CA GLU A 93 7.32 -5.55 3.72
C GLU A 93 6.36 -6.76 3.75
N ALA A 94 5.20 -6.65 4.41
CA ALA A 94 4.13 -7.64 4.38
C ALA A 94 3.06 -7.32 3.32
N ILE A 95 3.17 -6.15 2.66
CA ILE A 95 2.23 -5.65 1.67
C ILE A 95 2.96 -5.47 0.34
N ALA A 96 2.33 -5.96 -0.72
CA ALA A 96 2.72 -5.75 -2.09
C ALA A 96 1.79 -4.70 -2.73
N SER A 97 2.36 -3.77 -3.49
CA SER A 97 1.63 -2.84 -4.36
C SER A 97 1.66 -3.31 -5.81
N LEU A 98 0.51 -3.30 -6.47
CA LEU A 98 0.36 -3.68 -7.87
C LEU A 98 0.23 -2.42 -8.74
N HIS A 99 1.32 -2.07 -9.42
CA HIS A 99 1.38 -0.89 -10.30
C HIS A 99 1.09 -1.27 -11.75
N ASP A 100 0.61 -0.30 -12.53
CA ASP A 100 0.44 -0.44 -13.99
C ASP A 100 -0.45 -1.63 -14.40
N LEU A 101 -1.46 -1.94 -13.57
CA LEU A 101 -2.35 -3.07 -13.80
C LEU A 101 -3.18 -2.81 -15.06
N GLN A 102 -3.07 -3.70 -16.05
CA GLN A 102 -3.79 -3.54 -17.32
C GLN A 102 -5.31 -3.62 -17.10
N GLU A 103 -6.04 -2.59 -17.56
CA GLU A 103 -7.48 -2.39 -17.30
C GLU A 103 -8.36 -3.56 -17.78
N ASN A 104 -7.91 -4.29 -18.80
CA ASN A 104 -8.61 -5.45 -19.35
C ASN A 104 -8.56 -6.71 -18.47
N VAL A 105 -7.87 -6.66 -17.32
CA VAL A 105 -7.76 -7.77 -16.37
C VAL A 105 -8.74 -7.64 -15.20
N ILE A 106 -9.22 -6.42 -14.91
CA ILE A 106 -10.10 -6.16 -13.77
C ILE A 106 -11.54 -6.09 -14.27
N ASN A 107 -12.41 -6.97 -13.79
CA ASN A 107 -13.84 -6.77 -13.99
C ASN A 107 -14.26 -5.50 -13.22
N LYS A 108 -14.62 -4.44 -13.95
CA LYS A 108 -15.05 -3.14 -13.37
C LYS A 108 -16.21 -3.30 -12.37
N THR A 109 -17.01 -4.36 -12.50
CA THR A 109 -18.11 -4.69 -11.59
C THR A 109 -17.64 -5.09 -10.20
N ASP A 110 -16.43 -5.63 -10.07
CA ASP A 110 -15.86 -5.99 -8.77
C ASP A 110 -15.15 -4.79 -8.13
N TYR A 111 -14.84 -3.72 -8.88
CA TYR A 111 -13.99 -2.61 -8.39
C TYR A 111 -14.39 -1.24 -8.96
N PRO A 112 -15.32 -0.51 -8.31
CA PRO A 112 -15.93 0.71 -8.85
C PRO A 112 -15.01 1.94 -8.97
N LEU A 113 -13.75 1.87 -8.51
CA LEU A 113 -12.80 2.97 -8.67
C LEU A 113 -12.26 3.13 -10.11
N PHE A 114 -12.52 2.15 -11.00
CA PHE A 114 -12.14 2.19 -12.43
C PHE A 114 -13.31 2.49 -13.39
N SER A 115 -14.48 2.86 -12.86
CA SER A 115 -15.59 3.41 -13.64
C SER A 115 -15.50 4.93 -13.66
N SER A 116 -14.79 5.45 -14.65
CA SER A 116 -14.84 6.85 -15.11
C SER A 116 -14.79 6.85 -16.63
#